data_AF-A0A350C1B5-F1
#
_entry.id   AF-A0A350C1B5-F1
#
_cell.length_a   1.000
_cell.length_b   1.000
_cell.length_c   1.000
_cell.angle_alpha   90.00
_cell.angle_beta   90.00
_cell.angle_gamma   90.00
#
_symmetry.space_group_name_H-M   'P 1'
#
loop_
_entity.id
_entity.type
_entity.pdbx_description
1 polymer ?
#
loop_
_entity_poly.entity_id
_entity_poly.type
_entity_poly.pdbx_seq_one_letter_code
_entity_poly.pdbx_strand_id
1 'polypeptide(L)'
;NMFENYPFWFTFFTELGYEVVLSPTSSRKIYELGIESIPSESECYPAKLAHGHIMWLLNQGVSFIFYPCVPYERNEFEGAINHYNCPIVTSYAENIKNNVEELKNPRIKFMNPFLAFTSEKILVDRLVDIFHALGIPKEEITSAGSAAWKELLQSRKDIRKKGEETLKYLKETGRHGIVLAGRPYHIDPEINHGIPELINSYGMAVLSEDSISHLGKLERPIRVNDQWMYHTRLYAAANYIKTTENLDIIQLNSFGCGLDAVTTDQVQEILSQSGKIYTCLKIDEVNNLGAARIRVRSLLAAIRVRQRQLKESGGQPRKIISSEFKRLVFTEKMRDEYTILCPQMSPIHFRLLEPAFNSGGFHVEVL
;
A
#
# COMPACT_ATOMS: atom_id res chain seq x y z
N ASN A 1 4.32 -9.59 2.26
CA ASN A 1 5.31 -10.50 2.87
C ASN A 1 6.73 -10.00 2.69
N MET A 2 7.32 -10.00 1.50
CA MET A 2 8.75 -9.68 1.31
C MET A 2 9.17 -8.24 1.71
N PHE A 3 8.40 -7.21 1.34
CA PHE A 3 8.85 -5.84 1.60
C PHE A 3 8.40 -5.25 2.95
N GLU A 4 7.34 -5.81 3.56
CA GLU A 4 6.81 -5.30 4.85
C GLU A 4 7.14 -6.23 6.03
N ASN A 5 7.06 -7.54 5.83
CA ASN A 5 7.08 -8.54 6.91
C ASN A 5 8.33 -9.43 6.86
N TYR A 6 9.30 -9.14 5.99
CA TYR A 6 10.52 -9.96 5.88
C TYR A 6 11.37 -9.99 7.15
N PRO A 7 11.57 -8.90 7.91
CA PRO A 7 12.31 -8.97 9.17
C PRO A 7 11.71 -10.00 10.15
N PHE A 8 10.38 -10.13 10.16
CA PHE A 8 9.70 -11.20 10.92
C PHE A 8 10.05 -12.58 10.37
N TRP A 9 9.82 -12.81 9.06
CA TRP A 9 10.01 -14.13 8.46
C TRP A 9 11.46 -14.61 8.52
N PHE A 10 12.41 -13.73 8.21
CA PHE A 10 13.83 -14.03 8.29
C PHE A 10 14.22 -14.49 9.69
N THR A 11 13.85 -13.72 10.71
CA THR A 11 14.16 -14.03 12.11
C THR A 11 13.46 -15.31 12.55
N PHE A 12 12.16 -15.45 12.28
CA PHE A 12 11.37 -16.61 12.69
C PHE A 12 11.95 -17.93 12.16
N PHE A 13 12.25 -17.99 10.86
CA PHE A 13 12.80 -19.21 10.26
C PHE A 13 14.25 -19.46 10.67
N THR A 14 15.07 -18.42 10.81
CA THR A 14 16.46 -18.55 11.26
C THR A 14 16.53 -19.08 12.70
N GLU A 15 15.69 -18.57 13.60
CA GLU A 15 15.61 -19.03 15.01
C GLU A 15 15.16 -20.48 15.11
N LEU A 16 14.33 -20.96 14.17
CA LEU A 16 13.94 -22.37 14.04
C LEU A 16 15.00 -23.23 13.30
N GLY A 17 16.17 -22.67 12.99
CA GLY A 17 17.27 -23.38 12.34
C GLY A 17 17.11 -23.60 10.83
N TYR A 18 16.16 -22.94 10.17
CA TYR A 18 16.04 -22.98 8.72
C TYR A 18 16.99 -21.99 8.03
N GLU A 19 17.48 -22.36 6.86
CA GLU A 19 18.10 -21.42 5.91
C GLU A 19 17.00 -20.67 5.15
N VAL A 20 17.05 -19.33 5.20
CA VAL A 20 16.09 -18.47 4.50
C VAL A 20 16.62 -18.09 3.13
N VAL A 21 16.04 -18.68 2.09
CA VAL A 21 16.36 -18.39 0.69
C VAL A 21 15.34 -17.40 0.12
N LEU A 22 15.83 -16.31 -0.48
CA LEU A 22 15.01 -15.38 -1.25
C LEU A 22 15.23 -15.58 -2.75
N SER A 23 14.18 -15.33 -3.52
CA SER A 23 14.32 -15.08 -4.95
C SER A 23 15.11 -13.77 -5.19
N PRO A 24 15.76 -13.63 -6.37
CA PRO A 24 16.53 -12.43 -6.68
C PRO A 24 15.63 -11.20 -6.78
N THR A 25 16.23 -10.01 -6.81
CA THR A 25 15.50 -8.78 -7.15
C THR A 25 14.71 -8.98 -8.45
N SER A 26 13.48 -8.47 -8.48
CA SER A 26 12.62 -8.63 -9.65
C SER A 26 13.28 -8.06 -10.89
N SER A 27 12.96 -8.68 -12.02
CA SER A 27 13.36 -8.24 -13.34
C SER A 27 12.35 -8.75 -14.36
N ARG A 28 12.40 -8.21 -15.57
CA ARG A 28 11.61 -8.75 -16.68
C ARG A 28 11.76 -10.26 -16.87
N LYS A 29 12.97 -10.80 -16.68
CA LYS A 29 13.24 -12.24 -16.76
C LYS A 29 12.50 -13.03 -15.68
N ILE A 30 12.42 -12.51 -14.45
CA ILE A 30 11.64 -13.14 -13.38
C ILE A 30 10.17 -13.12 -13.75
N TYR A 31 9.63 -11.99 -14.21
CA TYR A 31 8.24 -11.92 -14.67
C TYR A 31 7.93 -12.95 -15.77
N GLU A 32 8.81 -13.08 -16.76
CA GLU A 32 8.66 -14.03 -17.88
C GLU A 32 8.65 -15.50 -17.42
N LEU A 33 9.35 -15.85 -16.33
CA LEU A 33 9.33 -17.22 -15.78
C LEU A 33 7.94 -17.65 -15.28
N GLY A 34 7.09 -16.71 -14.87
CA GLY A 34 5.80 -17.01 -14.25
C GLY A 34 4.60 -16.81 -15.18
N ILE A 35 4.81 -16.31 -16.40
CA ILE A 35 3.75 -15.75 -17.23
C ILE A 35 2.62 -16.72 -17.56
N GLU A 36 2.95 -17.99 -17.79
CA GLU A 36 2.01 -19.05 -18.16
C GLU A 36 1.02 -19.39 -17.05
N SER A 37 1.38 -19.08 -15.80
CA SER A 37 0.56 -19.37 -14.62
C SER A 37 -0.30 -18.19 -14.14
N ILE A 38 -0.24 -17.03 -14.82
CA ILE A 38 -1.00 -15.84 -14.43
C ILE A 38 -2.44 -15.97 -14.94
N PRO A 39 -3.46 -15.98 -14.06
CA PRO A 39 -4.83 -16.28 -14.49
C PRO A 39 -5.57 -15.07 -15.09
N SER A 40 -5.08 -13.84 -14.90
CA SER A 40 -5.74 -12.64 -15.41
C SER A 40 -4.77 -11.49 -15.68
N GLU A 41 -4.95 -10.85 -16.83
CA GLU A 41 -4.19 -9.65 -17.22
C GLU A 41 -4.51 -8.42 -16.38
N SER A 42 -5.67 -8.39 -15.72
CA SER A 42 -6.09 -7.27 -14.87
C SER A 42 -5.46 -7.28 -13.48
N GLU A 43 -4.71 -8.33 -13.14
CA GLU A 43 -3.97 -8.39 -11.87
C GLU A 43 -2.87 -7.33 -11.83
N CYS A 44 -2.60 -6.78 -10.66
CA CYS A 44 -1.53 -5.81 -10.52
C CYS A 44 -0.15 -6.46 -10.76
N TYR A 45 0.78 -5.69 -11.32
CA TYR A 45 2.11 -6.19 -11.68
C TYR A 45 2.89 -6.92 -10.55
N PRO A 46 2.93 -6.47 -9.28
CA PRO A 46 3.53 -7.24 -8.19
C PRO A 46 2.94 -8.63 -8.00
N ALA A 47 1.64 -8.80 -8.26
CA ALA A 47 0.95 -10.09 -8.17
C ALA A 47 1.49 -11.01 -9.28
N LYS A 48 1.50 -10.52 -10.53
CA LYS A 48 2.10 -11.19 -11.69
C LYS A 48 3.55 -11.63 -11.42
N LEU A 49 4.36 -10.76 -10.82
CA LEU A 49 5.77 -11.06 -10.46
C LEU A 49 5.91 -12.20 -9.45
N ALA A 50 4.95 -12.38 -8.55
CA ALA A 50 5.01 -13.45 -7.54
C ALA A 50 5.05 -14.85 -8.19
N HIS A 51 4.37 -15.05 -9.32
CA HIS A 51 4.44 -16.29 -10.09
C HIS A 51 5.88 -16.59 -10.53
N GLY A 52 6.56 -15.58 -11.08
CA GLY A 52 7.95 -15.67 -11.51
C GLY A 52 8.92 -15.99 -10.38
N HIS A 53 8.72 -15.37 -9.22
CA HIS A 53 9.52 -15.63 -8.03
C HIS A 53 9.36 -17.06 -7.50
N ILE A 54 8.13 -17.60 -7.52
CA ILE A 54 7.85 -18.98 -7.14
C ILE A 54 8.52 -19.94 -8.12
N MET A 55 8.38 -19.71 -9.42
CA MET A 55 9.04 -20.52 -10.45
C MET A 55 10.56 -20.50 -10.32
N TRP A 56 11.14 -19.34 -10.00
CA TRP A 56 12.58 -19.25 -9.76
C TRP A 56 13.02 -20.13 -8.59
N LEU A 57 12.32 -20.08 -7.45
CA LEU A 57 12.63 -20.91 -6.28
C LEU A 57 12.54 -22.42 -6.60
N LEU A 58 11.51 -22.83 -7.34
CA LEU A 58 11.35 -24.21 -7.80
C LEU A 58 12.50 -24.65 -8.71
N ASN A 59 12.92 -23.79 -9.64
CA ASN A 59 14.05 -24.05 -10.53
C ASN A 59 15.39 -24.15 -9.79
N GLN A 60 15.53 -23.51 -8.63
CA GLN A 60 16.68 -23.68 -7.74
C GLN A 60 16.60 -24.94 -6.86
N GLY A 61 15.55 -25.74 -6.99
CA GLY A 61 15.36 -26.96 -6.20
C GLY A 61 14.85 -26.72 -4.78
N VAL A 62 14.33 -25.53 -4.47
CA VAL A 62 13.72 -25.25 -3.16
C VAL A 62 12.43 -26.07 -3.02
N SER A 63 12.46 -27.04 -2.11
CA SER A 63 11.37 -27.99 -1.90
C SER A 63 10.36 -27.54 -0.84
N PHE A 64 10.69 -26.55 -0.03
CA PHE A 64 9.79 -25.97 0.96
C PHE A 64 9.65 -24.46 0.72
N ILE A 65 8.46 -24.04 0.30
CA ILE A 65 8.17 -22.63 -0.01
C ILE A 65 7.09 -22.16 0.96
N PHE A 66 7.41 -21.14 1.74
CA PHE A 66 6.46 -20.51 2.64
C PHE A 66 5.98 -19.18 2.07
N TYR A 67 4.69 -19.11 1.75
CA TYR A 67 4.06 -17.88 1.25
C TYR A 67 2.66 -17.72 1.87
N PRO A 68 2.53 -17.01 3.01
CA PRO A 68 1.26 -16.96 3.74
C PRO A 68 0.27 -15.94 3.16
N CYS A 69 -1.01 -16.25 3.35
CA CYS A 69 -2.14 -15.36 3.15
C CYS A 69 -2.29 -14.45 4.38
N VAL A 70 -2.32 -13.13 4.20
CA VAL A 70 -2.40 -12.17 5.32
C VAL A 70 -3.62 -11.27 5.17
N PRO A 71 -4.80 -11.63 5.71
CA PRO A 71 -6.01 -10.80 5.61
C PRO A 71 -5.95 -9.53 6.45
N TYR A 72 -5.45 -9.67 7.68
CA TYR A 72 -5.38 -8.60 8.66
C TYR A 72 -3.93 -8.25 8.96
N GLU A 73 -3.63 -6.96 8.86
CA GLU A 73 -2.38 -6.41 9.37
C GLU A 73 -2.55 -5.91 10.81
N ARG A 74 -1.57 -5.18 11.31
CA ARG A 74 -1.68 -4.46 12.58
C ARG A 74 -2.58 -3.24 12.48
N ASN A 75 -3.19 -2.85 13.60
CA ASN A 75 -3.82 -1.54 13.70
C ASN A 75 -2.75 -0.46 13.98
N GLU A 76 -2.28 0.23 12.94
CA GLU A 76 -1.31 1.33 13.07
C GLU A 76 -1.93 2.64 13.56
N PHE A 77 -3.23 2.83 13.36
CA PHE A 77 -3.92 4.11 13.59
C PHE A 77 -5.29 3.88 14.23
N GLU A 78 -5.43 4.24 15.50
CA GLU A 78 -6.62 3.97 16.32
C GLU A 78 -7.96 4.43 15.69
N GLY A 79 -7.95 5.53 14.94
CA GLY A 79 -9.15 6.05 14.28
C GLY A 79 -9.54 5.38 12.96
N ALA A 80 -8.77 4.40 12.48
CA ALA A 80 -9.12 3.63 11.28
C ALA A 80 -10.30 2.68 11.56
N ILE A 81 -11.13 2.46 10.54
CA ILE A 81 -12.31 1.57 10.66
C ILE A 81 -11.85 0.12 10.70
N ASN A 82 -10.78 -0.22 9.96
CA ASN A 82 -10.19 -1.55 9.94
C ASN A 82 -8.72 -1.49 9.47
N HIS A 83 -8.07 -2.64 9.42
CA HIS A 83 -6.66 -2.82 9.06
C HIS A 83 -6.46 -3.99 8.09
N TYR A 84 -7.35 -4.10 7.10
CA TYR A 84 -7.26 -5.12 6.06
C TYR A 84 -6.08 -4.87 5.11
N ASN A 85 -5.51 -5.97 4.63
CA ASN A 85 -4.75 -5.97 3.38
C ASN A 85 -5.70 -5.99 2.18
N CYS A 86 -5.23 -5.57 1.01
CA CYS A 86 -6.05 -5.66 -0.20
C CYS A 86 -6.42 -7.13 -0.53
N PRO A 87 -7.50 -7.39 -1.28
CA PRO A 87 -7.93 -8.75 -1.59
C PRO A 87 -6.85 -9.61 -2.25
N ILE A 88 -5.97 -9.00 -3.07
CA ILE A 88 -4.80 -9.67 -3.64
C ILE A 88 -3.88 -10.15 -2.51
N VAL A 89 -3.32 -9.25 -1.69
CA VAL A 89 -2.39 -9.63 -0.61
C VAL A 89 -3.02 -10.60 0.40
N THR A 90 -4.33 -10.47 0.64
CA THR A 90 -5.10 -11.33 1.55
C THR A 90 -5.04 -12.80 1.14
N SER A 91 -5.11 -13.13 -0.15
CA SER A 91 -5.28 -14.52 -0.59
C SER A 91 -4.42 -14.94 -1.78
N TYR A 92 -3.47 -14.12 -2.25
CA TYR A 92 -2.73 -14.42 -3.49
C TYR A 92 -1.93 -15.72 -3.42
N ALA A 93 -1.52 -16.17 -2.24
CA ALA A 93 -0.85 -17.45 -2.12
C ALA A 93 -1.79 -18.63 -2.45
N GLU A 94 -3.11 -18.51 -2.27
CA GLU A 94 -4.07 -19.48 -2.82
C GLU A 94 -4.13 -19.40 -4.35
N ASN A 95 -4.04 -18.22 -4.95
CA ASN A 95 -3.98 -18.07 -6.41
C ASN A 95 -2.73 -18.79 -6.97
N ILE A 96 -1.55 -18.54 -6.39
CA ILE A 96 -0.30 -19.22 -6.74
C ILE A 96 -0.45 -20.74 -6.65
N LYS A 97 -0.94 -21.24 -5.51
CA LYS A 97 -1.14 -22.68 -5.27
C LYS A 97 -1.99 -23.36 -6.33
N ASN A 98 -3.01 -22.65 -6.84
CA ASN A 98 -3.98 -23.22 -7.76
C ASN A 98 -3.57 -23.07 -9.24
N ASN A 99 -2.69 -22.14 -9.58
CA ASN A 99 -2.32 -21.85 -10.97
C ASN A 99 -0.88 -22.23 -11.35
N VAL A 100 0.04 -22.40 -10.40
CA VAL A 100 1.40 -22.90 -10.69
C VAL A 100 1.40 -24.44 -10.66
N GLU A 101 1.49 -25.06 -11.82
CA GLU A 101 1.35 -26.52 -11.99
C GLU A 101 2.45 -27.31 -11.25
N GLU A 102 3.67 -26.79 -11.24
CA GLU A 102 4.84 -27.40 -10.61
C GLU A 102 4.66 -27.61 -9.10
N LEU A 103 3.81 -26.80 -8.45
CA LEU A 103 3.48 -26.95 -7.03
C LEU A 103 2.63 -28.20 -6.74
N LYS A 104 2.05 -28.85 -7.75
CA LYS A 104 1.36 -30.15 -7.59
C LYS A 104 2.34 -31.31 -7.38
N ASN A 105 3.63 -31.11 -7.61
CA ASN A 105 4.63 -32.13 -7.35
C ASN A 105 4.65 -32.50 -5.84
N PRO A 106 4.41 -33.76 -5.46
CA PRO A 106 4.37 -34.18 -4.06
C PRO A 106 5.67 -33.95 -3.27
N ARG A 107 6.80 -33.73 -3.95
CA ARG A 107 8.09 -33.39 -3.32
C ARG A 107 8.19 -31.93 -2.89
N ILE A 108 7.28 -31.08 -3.37
CA ILE A 108 7.23 -29.66 -3.03
C ILE A 108 6.19 -29.47 -1.92
N LYS A 109 6.61 -28.87 -0.82
CA LYS A 109 5.76 -28.43 0.26
C LYS A 109 5.56 -26.92 0.15
N PHE A 110 4.52 -26.53 -0.57
CA PHE A 110 4.04 -25.15 -0.61
C PHE A 110 3.13 -24.88 0.59
N MET A 111 3.60 -24.06 1.52
CA MET A 111 2.89 -23.75 2.76
C MET A 111 2.37 -22.31 2.73
N ASN A 112 1.05 -22.19 2.60
CA ASN A 112 0.36 -20.92 2.41
C ASN A 112 -0.78 -20.67 3.42
N PRO A 113 -0.53 -20.74 4.73
CA PRO A 113 -1.57 -20.58 5.74
C PRO A 113 -2.13 -19.15 5.74
N PHE A 114 -3.36 -19.03 6.23
CA PHE A 114 -3.93 -17.74 6.62
C PHE A 114 -3.42 -17.33 8.00
N LEU A 115 -2.82 -16.13 8.07
CA LEU A 115 -2.22 -15.53 9.26
C LEU A 115 -2.70 -14.09 9.44
N ALA A 116 -2.87 -13.67 10.69
CA ALA A 116 -3.23 -12.30 11.03
C ALA A 116 -2.08 -11.65 11.83
N PHE A 117 -1.61 -10.50 11.36
CA PHE A 117 -0.58 -9.69 12.03
C PHE A 117 -1.19 -8.67 13.01
N THR A 118 -2.43 -8.92 13.47
CA THR A 118 -3.15 -8.04 14.38
C THR A 118 -2.42 -7.85 15.72
N SER A 119 -1.84 -8.92 16.25
CA SER A 119 -1.00 -8.88 17.46
C SER A 119 0.00 -10.04 17.49
N GLU A 120 1.06 -9.88 18.29
CA GLU A 120 2.06 -10.95 18.53
C GLU A 120 1.37 -12.25 18.94
N LYS A 121 0.49 -12.19 19.94
CA LYS A 121 -0.21 -13.37 20.45
C LYS A 121 -0.99 -14.10 19.35
N ILE A 122 -1.80 -13.38 18.58
CA ILE A 122 -2.64 -13.99 17.52
C ILE A 122 -1.76 -14.66 16.46
N LEU A 123 -0.69 -13.99 16.03
CA LEU A 123 0.21 -14.52 15.02
C LEU A 123 0.98 -15.75 15.54
N VAL A 124 1.57 -15.64 16.73
CA VAL A 124 2.39 -16.69 17.33
C VAL A 124 1.56 -17.92 17.68
N ASP A 125 0.38 -17.76 18.27
CA ASP A 125 -0.53 -18.89 18.55
C ASP A 125 -0.84 -19.66 17.25
N ARG A 126 -1.11 -18.94 16.16
CA ARG A 126 -1.39 -19.55 14.87
C ARG A 126 -0.16 -20.26 14.27
N LEU A 127 1.02 -19.69 14.44
CA LEU A 127 2.28 -20.33 14.03
C LEU A 127 2.56 -21.59 14.85
N VAL A 128 2.26 -21.59 16.16
CA VAL A 128 2.33 -22.77 17.02
C VAL A 128 1.44 -23.88 16.46
N ASP A 129 0.17 -23.59 16.14
CA ASP A 129 -0.72 -24.60 15.56
C ASP A 129 -0.16 -25.23 14.28
N ILE A 130 0.45 -24.42 13.42
CA ILE A 130 0.95 -24.84 12.10
C ILE A 130 2.26 -25.63 12.22
N PHE A 131 3.24 -25.10 12.94
CA PHE A 131 4.59 -25.67 12.98
C PHE A 131 4.72 -26.78 14.03
N HIS A 132 3.89 -26.79 15.07
CA HIS A 132 3.85 -27.90 16.01
C HIS A 132 3.38 -29.20 15.33
N ALA A 133 2.46 -29.09 14.38
CA ALA A 133 2.05 -30.21 13.53
C ALA A 133 3.20 -30.74 12.64
N LEU A 134 4.30 -29.99 12.50
CA LEU A 134 5.51 -30.40 11.79
C LEU A 134 6.58 -30.99 12.72
N GLY A 135 6.27 -31.14 14.02
CA GLY A 135 7.17 -31.74 15.01
C GLY A 135 8.06 -30.74 15.76
N ILE A 136 7.87 -29.43 15.55
CA ILE A 136 8.65 -28.41 16.27
C ILE A 136 8.04 -28.18 17.68
N PRO A 137 8.85 -28.16 18.76
CA PRO A 137 8.37 -27.86 20.11
C PRO A 137 7.67 -26.49 20.19
N LYS A 138 6.60 -26.41 20.99
CA LYS A 138 5.80 -25.18 21.11
C LYS A 138 6.60 -24.02 21.68
N GLU A 139 7.48 -24.33 22.64
CA GLU A 139 8.36 -23.38 23.31
C GLU A 139 9.33 -22.74 22.33
N GLU A 140 9.87 -23.53 21.40
CA GLU A 140 10.78 -23.08 20.35
C GLU A 140 10.07 -22.14 19.36
N ILE A 141 8.88 -22.54 18.88
CA ILE A 141 8.06 -21.71 17.98
C ILE A 141 7.66 -20.39 18.66
N THR A 142 7.29 -20.44 19.93
CA THR A 142 6.91 -19.25 20.70
C THR A 142 8.10 -18.31 20.87
N SER A 143 9.28 -18.85 21.23
CA SER A 143 10.51 -18.07 21.35
C SER A 143 10.91 -17.41 20.03
N ALA A 144 10.93 -18.18 18.93
CA ALA A 144 11.21 -17.68 17.58
C ALA A 144 10.19 -16.60 17.15
N GLY A 145 8.91 -16.83 17.42
CA GLY A 145 7.83 -15.89 17.14
C GLY A 145 7.99 -14.55 17.88
N SER A 146 8.32 -14.59 19.17
CA SER A 146 8.58 -13.38 19.96
C SER A 146 9.84 -12.64 19.53
N ALA A 147 10.93 -13.36 19.17
CA ALA A 147 12.13 -12.74 18.62
C ALA A 147 11.83 -12.04 17.28
N ALA A 148 11.12 -12.72 16.38
CA ALA A 148 10.70 -12.19 15.09
C ALA A 148 9.79 -10.97 15.22
N TRP A 149 8.87 -10.97 16.18
CA TRP A 149 8.00 -9.82 16.43
C TRP A 149 8.78 -8.60 16.90
N LYS A 150 9.76 -8.79 17.80
CA LYS A 150 10.65 -7.70 18.26
C LYS A 150 11.45 -7.11 17.10
N GLU A 151 12.03 -7.94 16.24
CA GLU A 151 12.79 -7.49 15.07
C GLU A 151 11.90 -6.72 14.08
N LEU A 152 10.68 -7.22 13.83
CA LEU A 152 9.71 -6.51 13.00
C LEU A 152 9.37 -5.11 13.55
N LEU A 153 9.21 -4.98 14.87
CA LEU A 153 8.98 -3.67 15.49
C LEU A 153 10.22 -2.78 15.46
N GLN A 154 11.42 -3.35 15.59
CA GLN A 154 12.67 -2.60 15.55
C GLN A 154 12.94 -2.03 14.16
N SER A 155 12.86 -2.84 13.11
CA SER A 155 13.03 -2.39 11.73
C SER A 155 12.10 -1.22 11.37
N ARG A 156 10.84 -1.25 11.84
CA ARG A 156 9.89 -0.13 11.66
C ARG A 156 10.35 1.14 12.39
N LYS A 157 10.90 1.02 13.60
CA LYS A 157 11.48 2.18 14.31
C LYS A 157 12.68 2.74 13.56
N ASP A 158 13.51 1.89 12.97
CA ASP A 158 14.68 2.31 12.20
C ASP A 158 14.26 3.11 10.96
N ILE A 159 13.22 2.68 10.25
CA ILE A 159 12.65 3.44 9.12
C ILE A 159 12.12 4.80 9.56
N ARG A 160 11.38 4.88 10.67
CA ARG A 160 10.86 6.15 11.22
C ARG A 160 12.00 7.09 11.62
N LYS A 161 12.99 6.57 12.33
CA LYS A 161 14.19 7.31 12.71
C LYS A 161 14.92 7.84 11.47
N LYS A 162 15.04 7.02 10.43
CA LYS A 162 15.69 7.46 9.18
C LYS A 162 14.91 8.55 8.45
N GLY A 163 13.58 8.48 8.49
CA GLY A 163 12.70 9.55 8.03
C GLY A 163 12.97 10.86 8.78
N GLU A 164 12.97 10.83 10.10
CA GLU A 164 13.25 12.00 10.95
C GLU A 164 14.65 12.59 10.73
N GLU A 165 15.68 11.76 10.60
CA GLU A 165 17.04 12.18 10.23
C GLU A 165 17.05 12.93 8.89
N THR A 166 16.30 12.40 7.91
CA THR A 166 16.20 13.01 6.58
C THR A 166 15.45 14.34 6.63
N LEU A 167 14.36 14.43 7.42
CA LEU A 167 13.64 15.68 7.64
C LEU A 167 14.51 16.76 8.29
N LYS A 168 15.33 16.37 9.28
CA LYS A 168 16.31 17.26 9.90
C LYS A 168 17.32 17.76 8.87
N TYR A 169 17.88 16.87 8.05
CA TYR A 169 18.78 17.24 6.95
C TYR A 169 18.14 18.22 5.96
N LEU A 170 16.87 18.02 5.58
CA LEU A 170 16.15 18.93 4.69
C LEU A 170 15.99 20.32 5.32
N LYS A 171 15.72 20.40 6.62
CA LYS A 171 15.60 21.67 7.36
C LYS A 171 16.94 22.40 7.45
N GLU A 172 18.03 21.69 7.75
CA GLU A 172 19.36 22.27 7.92
C GLU A 172 19.98 22.75 6.59
N THR A 173 19.72 22.02 5.50
CA THR A 173 20.29 22.34 4.19
C THR A 173 19.40 23.22 3.32
N GLY A 174 18.14 23.42 3.70
CA GLY A 174 17.14 24.08 2.86
C GLY A 174 16.79 23.29 1.59
N ARG A 175 17.16 22.00 1.53
CA ARG A 175 16.79 21.10 0.43
C ARG A 175 15.32 20.71 0.53
N HIS A 176 14.84 20.16 -0.57
CA HIS A 176 13.46 19.73 -0.73
C HIS A 176 13.41 18.20 -0.87
N GLY A 177 12.40 17.60 -0.26
CA GLY A 177 12.16 16.16 -0.29
C GLY A 177 10.92 15.80 -1.08
N ILE A 178 10.93 14.62 -1.69
CA ILE A 178 9.75 14.01 -2.28
C ILE A 178 9.43 12.74 -1.49
N VAL A 179 8.20 12.66 -1.01
CA VAL A 179 7.65 11.42 -0.47
C VAL A 179 7.13 10.63 -1.67
N LEU A 180 7.87 9.59 -2.06
CA LEU A 180 7.44 8.67 -3.10
C LEU A 180 6.53 7.62 -2.45
N ALA A 181 5.23 7.90 -2.50
CA ALA A 181 4.24 7.21 -1.71
C ALA A 181 3.58 6.08 -2.49
N GLY A 182 3.31 4.96 -1.82
CA GLY A 182 2.77 3.81 -2.50
C GLY A 182 2.36 2.66 -1.59
N ARG A 183 2.82 1.46 -1.93
CA ARG A 183 2.67 0.24 -1.15
C ARG A 183 4.06 -0.34 -0.92
N PRO A 184 4.25 -1.23 0.07
CA PRO A 184 5.57 -1.79 0.37
C PRO A 184 6.26 -2.41 -0.86
N TYR A 185 5.50 -3.04 -1.75
CA TYR A 185 6.03 -3.65 -2.97
C TYR A 185 6.56 -2.64 -4.00
N HIS A 186 6.21 -1.36 -3.92
CA HIS A 186 6.81 -0.34 -4.80
C HIS A 186 8.29 -0.07 -4.47
N ILE A 187 8.85 -0.63 -3.40
CA ILE A 187 10.29 -0.59 -3.15
C ILE A 187 11.06 -1.42 -4.19
N ASP A 188 10.39 -2.40 -4.81
CA ASP A 188 10.98 -3.23 -5.85
C ASP A 188 11.42 -2.39 -7.07
N PRO A 189 12.71 -2.43 -7.48
CA PRO A 189 13.22 -1.70 -8.63
C PRO A 189 12.49 -1.99 -9.95
N GLU A 190 12.00 -3.21 -10.16
CA GLU A 190 11.23 -3.56 -11.37
C GLU A 190 9.84 -2.89 -11.37
N ILE A 191 9.30 -2.57 -10.20
CA ILE A 191 7.97 -2.00 -10.05
C ILE A 191 8.03 -0.47 -10.05
N ASN A 192 9.00 0.13 -9.35
CA ASN A 192 9.14 1.59 -9.33
C ASN A 192 9.87 2.16 -10.54
N HIS A 193 10.37 1.33 -11.45
CA HIS A 193 11.01 1.73 -12.70
C HIS A 193 12.23 2.63 -12.53
N GLY A 194 12.86 2.70 -11.35
CA GLY A 194 13.98 3.62 -11.08
C GLY A 194 13.55 5.08 -10.84
N ILE A 195 12.28 5.32 -10.52
CA ILE A 195 11.76 6.64 -10.16
C ILE A 195 12.49 7.25 -8.93
N PRO A 196 12.82 6.50 -7.86
CA PRO A 196 13.60 7.04 -6.75
C PRO A 196 14.94 7.64 -7.19
N GLU A 197 15.69 6.93 -8.02
CA GLU A 197 17.00 7.34 -8.54
C GLU A 197 16.87 8.57 -9.44
N LEU A 198 15.82 8.60 -10.26
CA LEU A 198 15.49 9.76 -11.08
C LEU A 198 15.25 11.01 -10.21
N ILE A 199 14.49 10.89 -9.13
CA ILE A 199 14.23 12.01 -8.20
C ILE A 199 15.53 12.45 -7.51
N ASN A 200 16.32 11.49 -7.02
CA ASN A 200 17.64 11.74 -6.42
C ASN A 200 18.59 12.47 -7.39
N SER A 201 18.55 12.14 -8.69
CA SER A 201 19.36 12.79 -9.72
C SER A 201 19.08 14.30 -9.88
N TYR A 202 17.90 14.76 -9.43
CA TYR A 202 17.55 16.18 -9.39
C TYR A 202 17.94 16.87 -8.06
N GLY A 203 18.67 16.18 -7.18
CA GLY A 203 19.19 16.71 -5.92
C GLY A 203 18.16 16.75 -4.78
N MET A 204 17.03 16.07 -4.93
CA MET A 204 15.97 15.94 -3.94
C MET A 204 16.21 14.72 -3.06
N ALA A 205 15.80 14.77 -1.79
CA ALA A 205 15.74 13.56 -0.98
C ALA A 205 14.48 12.76 -1.35
N VAL A 206 14.55 11.44 -1.30
CA VAL A 206 13.38 10.56 -1.45
C VAL A 206 13.06 9.92 -0.10
N LEU A 207 11.79 10.02 0.32
CA LEU A 207 11.26 9.39 1.51
C LEU A 207 10.10 8.46 1.12
N SER A 208 9.87 7.40 1.89
CA SER A 208 8.69 6.53 1.80
C SER A 208 7.59 7.01 2.76
N GLU A 209 6.33 6.63 2.53
CA GLU A 209 5.23 7.07 3.39
C GLU A 209 5.37 6.57 4.84
N ASP A 210 5.90 5.37 5.05
CA ASP A 210 6.10 4.75 6.38
C ASP A 210 7.19 5.42 7.22
N SER A 211 8.11 6.14 6.57
CA SER A 211 9.16 6.91 7.25
C SER A 211 8.64 8.19 7.91
N ILE A 212 7.45 8.67 7.54
CA ILE A 212 6.89 9.94 8.04
C ILE A 212 5.44 9.85 8.54
N SER A 213 4.74 8.75 8.28
CA SER A 213 3.30 8.65 8.60
C SER A 213 3.00 8.78 10.09
N HIS A 214 3.93 8.41 10.97
CA HIS A 214 3.78 8.55 12.43
C HIS A 214 3.81 10.00 12.91
N LEU A 215 4.32 10.93 12.08
CA LEU A 215 4.32 12.36 12.36
C LEU A 215 2.99 13.02 11.94
N GLY A 216 2.21 12.34 11.11
CA GLY A 216 0.92 12.80 10.62
C GLY A 216 -0.22 12.37 11.52
N LYS A 217 -1.05 13.33 11.94
CA LYS A 217 -2.34 13.04 12.57
C LYS A 217 -3.44 13.24 11.53
N LEU A 218 -4.07 12.17 11.06
CA LEU A 218 -5.16 12.28 10.08
C LEU A 218 -6.42 12.86 10.73
N GLU A 219 -6.92 14.00 10.23
CA GLU A 219 -8.21 14.53 10.68
C GLU A 219 -9.35 13.75 10.03
N ARG A 220 -10.33 13.34 10.85
CA ARG A 220 -11.42 12.41 10.51
C ARG A 220 -12.78 13.02 10.81
N PRO A 221 -13.88 12.55 10.16
CA PRO A 221 -13.90 11.51 9.13
C PRO A 221 -13.25 11.97 7.83
N ILE A 222 -12.75 11.04 7.03
CA ILE A 222 -12.36 11.29 5.64
C ILE A 222 -13.49 10.83 4.72
N ARG A 223 -13.48 11.23 3.44
CA ARG A 223 -14.57 10.93 2.50
C ARG A 223 -14.70 9.43 2.21
N VAL A 224 -13.56 8.73 2.21
CA VAL A 224 -13.47 7.31 1.86
C VAL A 224 -13.59 6.41 3.09
N ASN A 225 -13.98 5.15 2.90
CA ASN A 225 -13.97 4.15 3.96
C ASN A 225 -12.53 3.73 4.29
N ASP A 226 -12.03 4.15 5.46
CA ASP A 226 -10.66 3.92 5.90
C ASP A 226 -10.49 2.55 6.58
N GLN A 227 -10.53 1.50 5.79
CA GLN A 227 -10.49 0.10 6.26
C GLN A 227 -9.20 -0.66 5.90
N TRP A 228 -8.28 -0.02 5.16
CA TRP A 228 -7.10 -0.68 4.60
C TRP A 228 -5.82 -0.12 5.23
N MET A 229 -5.00 -0.99 5.83
CA MET A 229 -3.88 -0.56 6.67
C MET A 229 -2.91 0.40 5.96
N TYR A 230 -2.40 0.01 4.78
CA TYR A 230 -1.43 0.83 4.03
C TYR A 230 -2.00 2.12 3.46
N HIS A 231 -3.32 2.20 3.29
CA HIS A 231 -3.96 3.41 2.80
C HIS A 231 -4.11 4.43 3.92
N THR A 232 -4.44 3.98 5.14
CA THR A 232 -4.42 4.86 6.31
C THR A 232 -3.04 5.48 6.52
N ARG A 233 -1.98 4.66 6.38
CA ARG A 233 -0.58 5.14 6.41
C ARG A 233 -0.32 6.23 5.38
N LEU A 234 -0.75 6.01 4.13
CA LEU A 234 -0.64 6.97 3.05
C LEU A 234 -1.39 8.28 3.36
N TYR A 235 -2.60 8.21 3.91
CA TYR A 235 -3.37 9.39 4.30
C TYR A 235 -2.69 10.16 5.44
N ALA A 236 -2.15 9.46 6.44
CA ALA A 236 -1.41 10.08 7.54
C ALA A 236 -0.15 10.79 7.03
N ALA A 237 0.62 10.17 6.13
CA ALA A 237 1.77 10.78 5.48
C ALA A 237 1.37 12.04 4.67
N ALA A 238 0.30 11.96 3.86
CA ALA A 238 -0.23 13.12 3.15
C ALA A 238 -0.63 14.26 4.10
N ASN A 239 -1.23 13.92 5.24
CA ASN A 239 -1.61 14.89 6.25
C ASN A 239 -0.41 15.51 6.98
N TYR A 240 0.71 14.80 7.09
CA TYR A 240 1.96 15.41 7.54
C TYR A 240 2.53 16.36 6.48
N ILE A 241 2.63 15.91 5.22
CA ILE A 241 3.19 16.67 4.10
C ILE A 241 2.48 18.02 3.93
N LYS A 242 1.15 18.08 4.08
CA LYS A 242 0.42 19.35 3.93
C LYS A 242 0.90 20.44 4.90
N THR A 243 1.40 20.05 6.08
CA THR A 243 1.87 20.95 7.16
C THR A 243 3.32 21.41 7.02
N THR A 244 4.06 20.88 6.04
CA THR A 244 5.48 21.18 5.83
C THR A 244 5.70 21.85 4.47
N GLU A 245 6.63 22.81 4.36
CA GLU A 245 6.88 23.50 3.09
C GLU A 245 7.87 22.77 2.17
N ASN A 246 8.84 22.06 2.74
CA ASN A 246 9.98 21.44 2.05
C ASN A 246 9.75 19.97 1.67
N LEU A 247 8.50 19.50 1.69
CA LEU A 247 8.10 18.17 1.21
C LEU A 247 6.97 18.28 0.20
N ASP A 248 7.03 17.48 -0.86
CA ASP A 248 5.90 17.20 -1.75
C ASP A 248 5.75 15.69 -1.93
N ILE A 249 4.62 15.27 -2.52
CA ILE A 249 4.33 13.85 -2.75
C ILE A 249 4.42 13.52 -4.24
N ILE A 250 4.87 12.31 -4.53
CA ILE A 250 4.56 11.60 -5.76
C ILE A 250 3.91 10.28 -5.36
N GLN A 251 2.63 10.10 -5.67
CA GLN A 251 1.93 8.84 -5.44
C GLN A 251 2.10 7.93 -6.66
N LEU A 252 2.58 6.72 -6.42
CA LEU A 252 2.58 5.63 -7.39
C LEU A 252 1.19 4.99 -7.44
N ASN A 253 0.62 4.88 -8.63
CA ASN A 253 -0.68 4.28 -8.91
C ASN A 253 -0.48 3.06 -9.81
N SER A 254 -0.68 1.87 -9.25
CA SER A 254 -0.47 0.61 -9.97
C SER A 254 -1.67 0.30 -10.87
N PHE A 255 -1.41 0.00 -12.13
CA PHE A 255 -2.42 -0.59 -13.00
C PHE A 255 -2.95 -1.91 -12.39
N GLY A 256 -4.26 -2.15 -12.51
CA GLY A 256 -4.93 -3.28 -11.86
C GLY A 256 -5.21 -3.09 -10.37
N CYS A 257 -4.74 -2.01 -9.72
CA CYS A 257 -5.04 -1.77 -8.31
C CYS A 257 -6.41 -1.09 -8.13
N GLY A 258 -7.43 -1.88 -7.79
CA GLY A 258 -8.78 -1.36 -7.53
C GLY A 258 -8.87 -0.37 -6.36
N LEU A 259 -7.95 -0.44 -5.38
CA LEU A 259 -7.93 0.48 -4.24
C LEU A 259 -7.31 1.83 -4.60
N ASP A 260 -6.37 1.87 -5.53
CA ASP A 260 -5.75 3.13 -5.96
C ASP A 260 -6.77 4.08 -6.56
N ALA A 261 -7.79 3.55 -7.26
CA ALA A 261 -8.89 4.35 -7.82
C ALA A 261 -9.65 5.20 -6.79
N VAL A 262 -9.67 4.80 -5.52
CA VAL A 262 -10.32 5.55 -4.44
C VAL A 262 -9.30 6.41 -3.68
N THR A 263 -8.09 5.90 -3.52
CA THR A 263 -7.12 6.49 -2.59
C THR A 263 -6.35 7.64 -3.19
N THR A 264 -6.16 7.67 -4.51
CA THR A 264 -5.59 8.82 -5.21
C THR A 264 -6.41 10.08 -4.99
N ASP A 265 -7.73 9.98 -5.03
CA ASP A 265 -8.62 11.13 -4.87
C ASP A 265 -8.59 11.64 -3.43
N GLN A 266 -8.55 10.74 -2.45
CA GLN A 266 -8.48 11.11 -1.04
C GLN A 266 -7.16 11.82 -0.70
N VAL A 267 -6.03 11.33 -1.22
CA VAL A 267 -4.72 11.97 -1.04
C VAL A 267 -4.67 13.32 -1.74
N GLN A 268 -5.17 13.38 -2.97
CA GLN A 268 -5.28 14.63 -3.73
C GLN A 268 -6.09 15.67 -2.95
N GLU A 269 -7.22 15.29 -2.36
CA GLU A 269 -8.09 16.15 -1.58
C GLU A 269 -7.37 16.72 -0.35
N ILE A 270 -6.72 15.86 0.45
CA ILE A 270 -5.95 16.26 1.65
C ILE A 270 -4.91 17.33 1.32
N LEU A 271 -4.20 17.15 0.21
CA LEU A 271 -3.08 17.99 -0.18
C LEU A 271 -3.53 19.28 -0.89
N SER A 272 -4.41 19.15 -1.88
CA SER A 272 -4.80 20.27 -2.76
C SER A 272 -5.54 21.35 -2.00
N GLN A 273 -6.38 20.97 -1.00
CA GLN A 273 -7.07 21.94 -0.14
C GLN A 273 -6.09 22.81 0.66
N SER A 274 -4.94 22.26 1.05
CA SER A 274 -3.86 23.00 1.73
C SER A 274 -2.82 23.58 0.76
N GLY A 275 -3.19 23.70 -0.52
CA GLY A 275 -2.37 24.27 -1.57
C GLY A 275 -1.12 23.45 -1.92
N LYS A 276 -1.03 22.16 -1.59
CA LYS A 276 0.05 21.30 -2.10
C LYS A 276 -0.24 20.85 -3.53
N ILE A 277 0.83 20.54 -4.26
CA ILE A 277 0.72 19.95 -5.59
C ILE A 277 0.66 18.44 -5.43
N TYR A 278 -0.44 17.84 -5.86
CA TYR A 278 -0.57 16.39 -5.94
C TYR A 278 -0.05 15.89 -7.28
N THR A 279 0.92 14.98 -7.25
CA THR A 279 1.44 14.30 -8.45
C THR A 279 1.18 12.81 -8.34
N CYS A 280 0.52 12.25 -9.34
CA CYS A 280 0.30 10.82 -9.48
C CYS A 280 1.10 10.29 -10.68
N LEU A 281 1.83 9.18 -10.49
CA LEU A 281 2.50 8.45 -11.56
C LEU A 281 1.85 7.09 -11.69
N LYS A 282 1.23 6.84 -12.83
CA LYS A 282 0.72 5.52 -13.16
C LYS A 282 1.90 4.61 -13.53
N ILE A 283 1.96 3.43 -12.92
CA ILE A 283 2.96 2.40 -13.17
C ILE A 283 2.27 1.10 -13.57
N ASP A 284 2.88 0.38 -14.49
CA ASP A 284 2.45 -0.92 -14.98
C ASP A 284 3.69 -1.77 -15.30
N GLU A 285 3.50 -2.92 -15.95
CA GLU A 285 4.57 -3.81 -16.39
C GLU A 285 5.45 -3.24 -17.52
N VAL A 286 5.09 -2.08 -18.10
CA VAL A 286 5.83 -1.42 -19.16
C VAL A 286 6.64 -0.27 -18.56
N ASN A 287 7.96 -0.39 -18.62
CA ASN A 287 8.83 0.67 -18.15
C ASN A 287 8.74 1.91 -19.08
N ASN A 288 8.05 2.96 -18.62
CA ASN A 288 7.95 4.26 -19.29
C ASN A 288 8.56 5.39 -18.45
N LEU A 289 9.86 5.29 -18.22
CA LEU A 289 10.64 6.34 -17.55
C LEU A 289 10.57 7.71 -18.26
N GLY A 290 10.29 7.76 -19.57
CA GLY A 290 10.17 9.00 -20.32
C GLY A 290 9.01 9.87 -19.82
N ALA A 291 7.82 9.29 -19.69
CA ALA A 291 6.65 9.97 -19.16
C ALA A 291 6.84 10.38 -17.69
N ALA A 292 7.43 9.49 -16.86
CA ALA A 292 7.75 9.79 -15.48
C ALA A 292 8.72 10.97 -15.35
N ARG A 293 9.78 11.01 -16.19
CA ARG A 293 10.75 12.11 -16.25
C ARG A 293 10.11 13.45 -16.55
N ILE A 294 9.18 13.50 -17.50
CA ILE A 294 8.46 14.74 -17.84
C ILE A 294 7.64 15.20 -16.64
N ARG A 295 6.87 14.31 -16.01
CA ARG A 295 6.03 14.65 -14.84
C ARG A 295 6.85 15.13 -13.64
N VAL A 296 7.96 14.45 -13.32
CA VAL A 296 8.88 14.86 -12.25
C VAL A 296 9.45 16.25 -12.55
N ARG A 297 9.92 16.51 -13.78
CA ARG A 297 10.42 17.84 -14.16
C ARG A 297 9.37 18.93 -14.04
N SER A 298 8.13 18.66 -14.45
CA SER A 298 7.02 19.60 -14.32
C SER A 298 6.69 19.91 -12.86
N LEU A 299 6.67 18.89 -11.99
CA LEU A 299 6.50 19.09 -10.54
C LEU A 299 7.62 19.98 -9.98
N LEU A 300 8.89 19.69 -10.28
CA LEU A 300 10.02 20.48 -9.80
C LEU A 300 9.97 21.93 -10.31
N ALA A 301 9.55 22.16 -11.55
CA ALA A 301 9.35 23.50 -12.07
C ALA A 301 8.24 24.25 -11.31
N ALA A 302 7.12 23.59 -11.03
CA ALA A 302 6.01 24.17 -10.27
C ALA A 302 6.41 24.49 -8.82
N ILE A 303 7.17 23.61 -8.16
CA ILE A 303 7.74 23.85 -6.82
C ILE A 303 8.62 25.10 -6.83
N ARG A 304 9.50 25.26 -7.82
CA ARG A 304 10.38 26.44 -7.94
C ARG A 304 9.59 27.75 -8.13
N VAL A 305 8.55 27.72 -8.97
CA VAL A 305 7.66 28.89 -9.15
C VAL A 305 6.98 29.25 -7.83
N ARG A 306 6.46 28.26 -7.12
CA ARG A 306 5.81 28.47 -5.81
C ARG A 306 6.77 29.03 -4.77
N GLN A 307 7.99 28.51 -4.70
CA GLN A 307 9.03 29.02 -3.79
C GLN A 307 9.40 30.48 -4.09
N ARG A 308 9.42 30.90 -5.37
CA ARG A 308 9.62 32.30 -5.73
C ARG A 308 8.45 33.18 -5.27
N GLN A 309 7.22 32.75 -5.55
CA GLN A 309 6.01 33.45 -5.11
C GLN A 309 5.94 33.59 -3.58
N LEU A 310 6.31 32.54 -2.84
CA LEU A 310 6.40 32.57 -1.37
C LEU A 310 7.43 33.60 -0.88
N LYS A 311 8.57 33.75 -1.56
CA LYS A 311 9.57 34.78 -1.22
C LYS A 311 9.06 36.18 -1.56
N GLU A 312 8.38 36.35 -2.69
CA GLU A 312 7.81 37.62 -3.14
C GLU A 312 6.65 38.09 -2.25
N SER A 313 5.84 37.18 -1.71
CA SER A 313 4.72 37.47 -0.81
C SER A 313 5.13 37.70 0.66
N GLY A 314 6.43 37.87 0.94
CA GLY A 314 6.94 38.09 2.30
C GLY A 314 6.88 36.85 3.19
N GLY A 315 6.83 35.64 2.61
CA GLY A 315 6.86 34.39 3.35
C GLY A 315 5.54 34.01 4.03
N GLN A 316 4.40 34.54 3.56
CA GLN A 316 3.10 34.13 4.10
C GLN A 316 2.90 32.61 3.91
N PRO A 317 2.70 31.85 5.01
CA PRO A 317 2.57 30.41 4.92
C PRO A 317 1.26 30.00 4.24
N ARG A 318 1.24 28.79 3.68
CA ARG A 318 0.01 28.22 3.12
C ARG A 318 -1.04 28.09 4.22
N LYS A 319 -2.29 28.41 3.89
CA LYS A 319 -3.42 28.09 4.77
C LYS A 319 -3.61 26.57 4.77
N ILE A 320 -3.38 25.95 5.93
CA ILE A 320 -3.62 24.53 6.13
C ILE A 320 -5.13 24.35 6.35
N ILE A 321 -5.75 23.45 5.58
CA ILE A 321 -7.16 23.10 5.68
C ILE A 321 -7.29 21.71 6.28
N SER A 322 -8.25 21.53 7.19
CA SER A 322 -8.57 20.24 7.79
C SER A 322 -8.98 19.23 6.71
N SER A 323 -8.51 17.98 6.80
CA SER A 323 -8.97 16.91 5.91
C SER A 323 -10.33 16.33 6.31
N GLU A 324 -10.94 16.85 7.39
CA GLU A 324 -12.24 16.39 7.86
C GLU A 324 -13.33 16.64 6.81
N PHE A 325 -13.92 15.54 6.34
CA PHE A 325 -15.00 15.53 5.38
C PHE A 325 -16.34 15.67 6.10
N LYS A 326 -17.03 16.79 5.87
CA LYS A 326 -18.39 17.00 6.37
C LYS A 326 -19.39 16.25 5.49
N ARG A 327 -19.72 15.02 5.85
CA ARG A 327 -20.76 14.25 5.18
C ARG A 327 -22.15 14.84 5.46
N LEU A 328 -22.84 15.24 4.39
CA LEU A 328 -24.28 15.53 4.47
C LEU A 328 -25.03 14.20 4.53
N VAL A 329 -25.79 14.00 5.60
CA VAL A 329 -26.63 12.82 5.78
C VAL A 329 -28.02 13.13 5.22
N PHE A 330 -28.56 12.21 4.43
CA PHE A 330 -29.92 12.33 3.91
C PHE A 330 -30.92 12.41 5.08
N THR A 331 -31.79 13.41 5.06
CA THR A 331 -32.77 13.66 6.14
C THR A 331 -34.18 13.31 5.70
N GLU A 332 -35.09 13.11 6.64
CA GLU A 332 -36.50 12.87 6.32
C GLU A 332 -37.11 13.98 5.47
N LYS A 333 -36.77 15.25 5.74
CA LYS A 333 -37.22 16.39 4.94
C LYS A 333 -36.74 16.32 3.48
N MET A 334 -35.52 15.83 3.26
CA MET A 334 -34.97 15.70 1.90
C MET A 334 -35.70 14.63 1.08
N ARG A 335 -36.38 13.69 1.74
CA ARG A 335 -37.20 12.66 1.06
C ARG A 335 -38.30 13.26 0.20
N ASP A 336 -38.89 14.35 0.67
CA ASP A 336 -40.00 15.02 -0.02
C ASP A 336 -39.50 16.07 -1.04
N GLU A 337 -38.29 16.59 -0.86
CA GLU A 337 -37.76 17.74 -1.62
C GLU A 337 -36.73 17.35 -2.71
N TYR A 338 -36.07 16.20 -2.61
CA TYR A 338 -34.92 15.86 -3.46
C TYR A 338 -35.18 14.60 -4.31
N THR A 339 -34.71 14.64 -5.56
CA THR A 339 -34.54 13.44 -6.40
C THR A 339 -33.20 12.76 -6.06
N ILE A 340 -33.25 11.48 -5.74
CA ILE A 340 -32.09 10.61 -5.53
C ILE A 340 -31.68 10.04 -6.89
N LEU A 341 -30.57 10.54 -7.42
CA LEU A 341 -30.00 10.02 -8.66
C LEU A 341 -29.20 8.75 -8.38
N CYS A 342 -29.55 7.67 -9.08
CA CYS A 342 -28.92 6.37 -8.92
C CYS A 342 -28.30 5.93 -10.25
N PRO A 343 -26.99 5.65 -10.33
CA PRO A 343 -26.39 5.17 -11.58
C PRO A 343 -26.95 3.79 -11.95
N GLN A 344 -27.18 3.53 -13.24
CA GLN A 344 -27.53 2.21 -13.74
C GLN A 344 -26.35 1.21 -13.58
N MET A 345 -26.34 0.46 -12.48
CA MET A 345 -25.30 -0.55 -12.21
C MET A 345 -25.64 -1.95 -12.74
N SER A 346 -26.91 -2.23 -13.05
CA SER A 346 -27.33 -3.53 -13.60
C SER A 346 -28.68 -3.40 -14.32
N PRO A 347 -28.72 -3.52 -15.66
CA PRO A 347 -29.91 -3.22 -16.46
C PRO A 347 -31.18 -3.99 -16.06
N ILE A 348 -31.03 -5.17 -15.47
CA ILE A 348 -32.16 -6.02 -15.05
C ILE A 348 -32.61 -5.64 -13.63
N HIS A 349 -31.68 -5.61 -12.67
CA HIS A 349 -32.02 -5.43 -11.26
C HIS A 349 -32.48 -4.00 -10.95
N PHE A 350 -31.80 -2.98 -11.50
CA PHE A 350 -32.08 -1.59 -11.14
C PHE A 350 -33.39 -1.07 -11.73
N ARG A 351 -33.88 -1.68 -12.83
CA ARG A 351 -35.24 -1.44 -13.35
C ARG A 351 -36.34 -1.82 -12.36
N LEU A 352 -36.08 -2.73 -11.44
CA LEU A 352 -37.00 -3.10 -10.37
C LEU A 352 -36.81 -2.25 -9.12
N LEU A 353 -35.57 -1.81 -8.86
CA LEU A 353 -35.26 -0.99 -7.69
C LEU A 353 -35.90 0.39 -7.77
N GLU A 354 -35.87 1.05 -8.93
CA GLU A 354 -36.50 2.37 -9.10
C GLU A 354 -37.97 2.40 -8.68
N PRO A 355 -38.88 1.58 -9.25
CA PRO A 355 -40.27 1.57 -8.83
C PRO A 355 -40.45 1.09 -7.38
N ALA A 356 -39.60 0.19 -6.89
CA ALA A 356 -39.66 -0.27 -5.50
C ALA A 356 -39.36 0.87 -4.50
N PHE A 357 -38.28 1.63 -4.72
CA PHE A 357 -37.95 2.78 -3.87
C PHE A 357 -39.00 3.90 -3.98
N ASN A 358 -39.49 4.19 -5.19
CA ASN A 358 -40.58 5.15 -5.41
C ASN A 358 -41.89 4.72 -4.71
N SER A 359 -42.24 3.43 -4.73
CA SER A 359 -43.40 2.92 -3.97
C SER A 359 -43.22 3.05 -2.46
N GLY A 360 -41.96 2.99 -2.00
CA GLY A 360 -41.56 3.25 -0.63
C GLY A 360 -41.44 4.73 -0.30
N GLY A 361 -41.91 5.66 -1.16
CA GLY A 361 -41.92 7.10 -0.91
C GLY A 361 -40.56 7.80 -1.02
N PHE A 362 -39.57 7.20 -1.69
CA PHE A 362 -38.32 7.89 -2.05
C PHE A 362 -38.39 8.29 -3.52
N HIS A 363 -38.08 9.53 -3.86
CA HIS A 363 -38.02 9.92 -5.26
C HIS A 363 -36.68 9.52 -5.89
N VAL A 364 -36.59 8.31 -6.46
CA VAL A 364 -35.36 7.78 -7.10
C VAL A 364 -35.49 7.79 -8.61
N GLU A 365 -34.44 8.24 -9.32
CA GLU A 365 -34.31 8.17 -10.77
C GLU A 365 -33.04 7.40 -11.14
N VAL A 366 -33.17 6.33 -11.93
CA VAL A 366 -32.02 5.57 -12.42
C VAL A 366 -31.52 6.18 -13.73
N LEU A 367 -30.26 6.62 -13.73
CA LEU A 367 -29.57 7.30 -14.84
C LEU A 367 -29.13 6.36 -15.97
#